data_AF-A0A8V1A344-F1
#
_entry.id   AF-A0A8V1A344-F1
#
_cell.length_a   1.000
_cell.length_b   1.000
_cell.length_c   1.000
_cell.angle_alpha   90.00
_cell.angle_beta   90.00
_cell.angle_gamma   90.00
#
_symmetry.space_group_name_H-M   'P 1'
#
loop_
_entity.id
_entity.type
_entity.pdbx_description
1 polymer ?
#
loop_
_entity_poly.entity_id
_entity_poly.type
_entity_poly.pdbx_seq_one_letter_code
_entity_poly.pdbx_strand_id
1 'polypeptide(L)' 'MDSLHPAEVTVHFSAEEWALLEEWQRELHREVTAATAQLLASLGRLQWCRATCCCWWGYSTAT' A
#
# COMPACT_ATOMS: atom_id res chain seq x y z
N MET A 1 -3.67 16.95 4.93
CA MET A 1 -4.22 15.58 4.94
C MET A 1 -3.07 14.66 5.23
N ASP A 2 -3.14 14.05 6.40
CA ASP A 2 -2.07 13.30 7.03
C ASP A 2 -1.56 12.18 6.13
N SER A 3 -0.24 12.17 5.95
CA SER A 3 0.46 11.11 5.26
C SER A 3 0.45 9.88 6.15
N LEU A 4 -0.61 9.07 6.06
CA LEU A 4 -0.69 7.76 6.71
C LEU A 4 0.54 6.95 6.28
N HIS A 5 1.53 6.86 7.17
CA HIS A 5 2.71 6.06 6.92
C HIS A 5 2.27 4.59 6.99
N PRO A 6 2.72 3.71 6.11
CA PRO A 6 2.41 2.27 6.19
C PRO A 6 2.73 1.68 7.58
N ALA A 7 3.69 2.29 8.27
CA ALA A 7 4.08 1.97 9.63
C ALA A 7 3.03 2.30 10.71
N GLU A 8 2.07 3.19 10.48
CA GLU A 8 0.96 3.42 11.44
C GLU A 8 -0.07 2.28 11.41
N VAL A 9 -0.18 1.57 10.29
CA VAL A 9 -1.15 0.48 10.11
C VAL A 9 -0.50 -0.89 10.27
N THR A 10 0.84 -0.98 10.18
CA THR A 10 1.57 -2.24 10.23
C THR A 10 2.44 -2.32 11.47
N VAL A 11 2.28 -3.39 12.26
CA VAL A 11 3.15 -3.65 13.41
C VAL A 11 4.49 -4.20 12.92
N HIS A 12 5.59 -3.59 13.34
CA HIS A 12 6.93 -4.06 13.05
C HIS A 12 7.51 -4.79 14.26
N PHE A 13 7.92 -6.04 14.06
CA PHE A 13 8.64 -6.81 15.06
C PHE A 13 10.15 -6.72 14.80
N SER A 14 10.93 -6.59 15.87
CA SER A 14 12.37 -6.86 15.82
C SER A 14 12.65 -8.34 15.52
N ALA A 15 13.88 -8.69 15.16
CA ALA A 15 14.26 -10.09 14.92
C ALA A 15 14.05 -10.98 16.16
N GLU A 16 14.27 -10.42 17.35
CA GLU A 16 14.09 -11.09 18.64
C GLU A 16 12.61 -11.34 18.94
N GLU A 17 11.75 -10.33 18.74
CA GLU A 17 10.29 -10.48 18.89
C GLU A 17 9.71 -11.43 17.83
N TRP A 18 10.21 -11.37 16.59
CA TRP A 18 9.79 -12.27 15.52
C TRP A 18 10.11 -13.74 15.82
N ALA A 19 11.22 -14.01 16.51
CA ALA A 19 11.59 -15.35 16.93
C ALA A 19 10.72 -15.90 18.06
N LEU A 20 10.08 -15.03 18.84
CA LEU A 20 9.16 -15.38 19.92
C LEU A 20 7.72 -15.64 19.44
N LEU A 21 7.39 -15.25 18.21
CA LEU A 21 6.06 -15.46 17.64
C LEU A 21 5.79 -16.94 17.33
N GLU A 22 4.57 -17.36 17.61
CA GLU A 22 4.08 -18.66 17.15
C GLU A 22 3.98 -18.68 15.61
N GLU A 23 3.95 -19.88 15.03
CA GLU A 23 3.93 -20.05 13.57
C GLU A 23 2.73 -19.34 12.91
N TRP A 24 1.54 -19.49 13.49
CA TRP A 24 0.33 -18.83 12.98
C TRP A 24 0.39 -17.29 13.08
N GLN A 25 1.10 -16.75 14.07
CA GLN A 25 1.26 -15.29 14.22
C GLN A 25 2.16 -14.72 13.12
N ARG A 26 3.23 -15.44 12.79
CA ARG A 26 4.14 -15.06 11.69
C ARG A 26 3.45 -15.17 10.34
N GLU A 27 2.62 -16.19 10.15
CA GLU A 27 1.82 -16.36 8.93
C GLU A 27 0.81 -15.22 8.77
N LEU A 28 0.02 -14.93 9.81
CA LEU A 28 -0.92 -13.81 9.81
C LEU A 28 -0.22 -12.46 9.53
N HIS A 29 0.94 -12.22 10.14
CA HIS A 29 1.70 -11.00 9.90
C HIS A 29 2.15 -10.85 8.44
N ARG A 30 2.62 -11.95 7.83
CA ARG A 30 3.00 -11.97 6.40
C ARG A 30 1.79 -11.68 5.51
N GLU A 31 0.65 -12.33 5.77
CA GLU A 31 -0.58 -12.13 5.01
C GLU A 31 -1.05 -10.67 5.07
N VAL A 32 -1.16 -10.11 6.28
CA VAL A 32 -1.62 -8.72 6.48
C VAL A 32 -0.65 -7.72 5.85
N THR A 33 0.65 -7.93 6.00
CA THR A 33 1.67 -7.05 5.40
C THR A 33 1.62 -7.10 3.88
N ALA A 34 1.47 -8.30 3.28
CA ALA A 34 1.36 -8.45 1.83
C ALA A 34 0.08 -7.81 1.29
N ALA A 35 -1.08 -8.03 1.92
CA ALA A 35 -2.35 -7.43 1.52
C ALA A 35 -2.30 -5.90 1.60
N THR A 36 -1.72 -5.36 2.68
CA THR A 36 -1.56 -3.91 2.86
C THR A 36 -0.64 -3.31 1.79
N ALA A 37 0.48 -3.96 1.48
CA ALA A 37 1.38 -3.52 0.41
C ALA A 37 0.68 -3.50 -0.97
N GLN A 38 -0.13 -4.50 -1.28
CA GLN A 38 -0.91 -4.56 -2.51
C GLN A 38 -1.98 -3.45 -2.59
N LEU A 39 -2.64 -3.15 -1.48
CA LEU A 39 -3.61 -2.05 -1.39
C LEU A 39 -2.94 -0.70 -1.63
N LEU A 40 -1.80 -0.45 -0.98
CA LEU A 40 -1.02 0.79 -1.18
C LEU A 40 -0.51 0.92 -2.63
N ALA A 41 -0.02 -0.15 -3.23
CA ALA A 41 0.35 -0.17 -4.64
C ALA A 41 -0.84 0.12 -5.56
N SER A 42 -2.03 -0.38 -5.21
CA SER A 42 -3.28 -0.12 -5.95
C SER A 42 -3.73 1.32 -5.82
N LEU A 43 -3.65 1.91 -4.64
CA LEU A 43 -3.90 3.34 -4.42
C LEU A 43 -2.92 4.20 -5.23
N GLY A 44 -1.64 3.80 -5.27
CA GLY A 44 -0.60 4.37 -6.14
C GLY A 44 -0.95 4.34 -7.64
N ARG A 45 -1.53 3.22 -8.11
CA ARG A 45 -2.03 3.12 -9.49
C ARG A 45 -3.27 3.99 -9.73
N LEU A 46 -4.20 4.02 -8.77
CA LEU A 46 -5.42 4.83 -8.88
C LEU A 46 -5.11 6.34 -8.88
N GLN A 47 -4.13 6.80 -8.08
CA GLN A 47 -3.68 8.20 -8.17
C GLN A 47 -3.03 8.49 -9.54
N TRP A 48 -2.29 7.54 -10.10
CA TRP A 48 -1.66 7.69 -11.41
C TRP A 48 -2.72 7.74 -12.51
N CYS A 49 -3.66 6.80 -12.54
CA CYS A 49 -4.80 6.82 -13.45
C CYS A 49 -5.60 8.12 -13.31
N ARG A 50 -5.79 8.64 -12.09
CA ARG A 50 -6.48 9.92 -11.87
C ARG A 50 -5.67 11.11 -12.43
N ALA A 51 -4.34 11.10 -12.31
CA ALA A 51 -3.46 12.13 -12.85
C ALA A 51 -3.33 12.07 -14.38
N THR A 52 -3.16 10.87 -14.98
CA THR A 52 -3.01 10.70 -16.43
C THR A 52 -4.33 10.71 -17.19
N CYS A 53 -5.46 10.32 -16.58
CA CYS A 53 -6.78 10.43 -17.24
C CYS A 53 -7.21 11.90 -17.41
N CYS A 54 -6.77 12.82 -16.53
CA CYS A 54 -6.93 14.26 -16.76
C CYS A 54 -6.09 14.78 -17.95
N CYS A 55 -4.97 14.13 -18.30
CA CYS A 55 -4.18 14.49 -19.48
C CYS A 55 -4.75 13.91 -20.79
N TRP A 56 -5.50 12.81 -20.74
CA TRP A 56 -6.10 12.17 -21.92
C TRP A 56 -7.55 12.58 -22.21
N TRP A 57 -8.32 13.09 -21.24
CA TRP A 57 -9.60 13.76 -21.53
C TRP A 57 -9.42 15.25 -21.87
N GLY A 58 -8.18 15.77 -21.85
CA GLY A 58 -7.85 17.18 -22.10
C GLY A 58 -7.31 17.53 -23.49
N TYR A 59 -7.10 16.55 -24.38
CA TYR A 59 -6.70 16.77 -25.77
C TYR A 59 -7.83 16.38 -26.75
N SER A 60 -9.02 16.93 -26.55
CA SER A 60 -10.02 17.06 -27.62
C SER A 60 -10.48 18.51 -27.74
N THR A 61 -9.51 19.41 -27.89
CA THR A 61 -9.71 20.69 -28.58
C THR A 61 -8.45 20.99 -29.39
N ALA A 62 -8.34 20.43 -30.60
CA ALA A 62 -7.42 20.92 -31.63
C ALA A 62 -7.86 20.43 -33.02
N THR A 63 -8.77 21.23 -33.60
CA THR A 63 -9.26 21.27 -35.01
C THR A 63 -10.19 20.16 -35.47
#